data_AF-A0A1E1WS57-F1
#
_entry.id   AF-A0A1E1WS57-F1
#
_cell.length_a   1.000
_cell.length_b   1.000
_cell.length_c   1.000
_cell.angle_alpha   90.00
_cell.angle_beta   90.00
_cell.angle_gamma   90.00
#
_symmetry.space_group_name_H-M   'P 1'
#
loop_
_entity.id
_entity.type
_entity.pdbx_description
1 polymer ?
#
loop_
_entity_poly.entity_id
_entity_poly.type
_entity_poly.pdbx_seq_one_letter_code
_entity_poly.pdbx_strand_id
1 'polypeptide(L)'
;SASVNFKPESERKPASILPALCLAFGGQFFFGALLKLINDVLMFLSPQLLKLLIGFVESKQPLWKGYFYAVCLLACASVQTMLLAHYFTRMYLVGMRIRTALTSAIYRKSLRMSNAARKESTVGEIVNLMSVDAQRFLELTAYLNMIWSAPLQIALALFFLWGILGPSVLAGLAV
;
A
#
# COMPACT_ATOMS: atom_id res chain seq x y z
N SER A 1 -19.32 46.50 22.13
CA SER A 1 -20.12 45.49 21.40
C SER A 1 -19.26 44.86 20.31
N ALA A 2 -18.78 43.63 20.51
CA ALA A 2 -18.04 42.89 19.48
C ALA A 2 -19.04 42.03 18.69
N SER A 3 -19.39 42.47 17.49
CA SER A 3 -20.20 41.70 16.55
C SER A 3 -19.37 40.54 16.00
N VAL A 4 -19.67 39.32 16.45
CA VAL A 4 -19.12 38.09 15.87
C VAL A 4 -19.64 37.98 14.44
N ASN A 5 -18.75 38.19 13.47
CA ASN A 5 -19.08 38.20 12.06
C ASN A 5 -19.19 36.74 11.58
N PHE A 6 -20.41 36.20 11.53
CA PHE A 6 -20.67 34.86 11.02
C PHE A 6 -20.60 34.88 9.50
N LYS A 7 -19.51 34.30 8.95
CA LYS A 7 -19.40 34.09 7.50
C LYS A 7 -20.53 33.16 7.01
N PRO A 8 -21.32 33.55 5.99
CA PRO A 8 -22.44 32.77 5.49
C PRO A 8 -21.97 31.39 4.99
N GLU A 9 -22.82 30.38 5.21
CA GLU A 9 -22.51 28.96 4.96
C GLU A 9 -22.18 28.66 3.49
N SER A 10 -22.67 29.51 2.56
CA SER A 10 -22.45 29.41 1.11
C SER A 10 -21.00 29.66 0.64
N GLU A 11 -20.13 30.22 1.49
CA GLU A 11 -18.70 30.44 1.16
C GLU A 11 -17.76 29.37 1.71
N ARG A 12 -18.27 28.38 2.46
CA ARG A 12 -17.42 27.35 3.06
C ARG A 12 -17.13 26.26 2.03
N LYS A 13 -15.88 26.20 1.56
CA LYS A 13 -15.39 25.08 0.73
C LYS A 13 -15.72 23.75 1.44
N PRO A 14 -16.15 22.70 0.73
CA PRO A 14 -16.40 21.40 1.33
C PRO A 14 -15.14 20.92 2.06
N ALA A 15 -15.25 20.72 3.37
CA ALA A 15 -14.12 20.30 4.18
C ALA A 15 -13.77 18.84 3.83
N SER A 16 -12.61 18.64 3.22
CA SER A 16 -12.13 17.28 2.90
C SER A 16 -11.36 16.70 4.09
N ILE A 17 -11.63 15.43 4.40
CA ILE A 17 -10.93 14.66 5.43
C ILE A 17 -9.58 14.10 4.94
N LEU A 18 -9.38 14.02 3.62
CA LEU A 18 -8.19 13.42 3.01
C LEU A 18 -6.90 14.18 3.35
N PRO A 19 -6.84 15.53 3.28
CA PRO A 19 -5.63 16.27 3.65
C PRO A 19 -5.25 16.05 5.11
N ALA A 20 -6.24 15.99 6.02
CA ALA A 20 -6.00 15.75 7.44
C ALA A 20 -5.48 14.32 7.70
N LEU A 21 -6.03 13.32 7.01
CA LEU A 21 -5.55 11.94 7.04
C LEU A 21 -4.12 11.83 6.50
N CYS A 22 -3.83 12.45 5.36
CA CYS A 22 -2.50 12.44 4.76
C CYS A 22 -1.46 13.13 5.65
N LEU A 23 -1.80 14.27 6.28
CA LEU A 23 -0.89 14.95 7.19
C LEU A 23 -0.64 14.14 8.48
N ALA A 24 -1.68 13.51 9.03
CA ALA A 24 -1.58 12.75 10.28
C ALA A 24 -0.87 11.39 10.13
N PHE A 25 -1.11 10.68 9.01
CA PHE A 25 -0.65 9.30 8.82
C PHE A 25 0.37 9.13 7.69
N GLY A 26 0.64 10.19 6.91
CA GLY A 26 1.49 10.14 5.72
C GLY A 26 2.93 9.71 6.01
N GLY A 27 3.52 10.11 7.14
CA GLY A 27 4.88 9.67 7.49
C GLY A 27 4.99 8.17 7.71
N GLN A 28 3.99 7.56 8.35
CA GLN A 28 3.94 6.10 8.58
C GLN A 28 3.61 5.36 7.28
N PHE A 29 2.75 5.94 6.45
CA PHE A 29 2.44 5.43 5.13
C PHE A 29 3.68 5.42 4.22
N PHE A 30 4.45 6.51 4.21
CA PHE A 30 5.67 6.63 3.42
C PHE A 30 6.74 5.62 3.83
N PHE A 31 6.92 5.40 5.14
CA PHE A 31 7.81 4.34 5.60
C PHE A 31 7.35 2.95 5.13
N GLY A 32 6.05 2.67 5.13
CA GLY A 32 5.48 1.47 4.52
C GLY A 32 5.78 1.36 3.02
N ALA A 33 5.67 2.48 2.29
CA ALA A 33 5.99 2.53 0.87
C ALA A 33 7.48 2.18 0.59
N LEU A 34 8.40 2.69 1.41
CA LEU A 34 9.82 2.35 1.31
C LEU A 34 10.09 0.86 1.55
N LEU A 35 9.47 0.27 2.58
CA LEU A 35 9.57 -1.17 2.83
C LEU A 35 9.04 -2.00 1.65
N LYS A 36 7.93 -1.55 1.05
CA LYS A 36 7.37 -2.21 -0.14
C LYS A 36 8.31 -2.13 -1.32
N LEU A 37 8.95 -0.98 -1.55
CA LEU A 37 9.90 -0.78 -2.63
C LEU A 37 11.11 -1.73 -2.49
N ILE A 38 11.66 -1.86 -1.28
CA ILE A 38 12.76 -2.79 -1.01
C ILE A 38 12.33 -4.24 -1.27
N ASN A 39 11.12 -4.60 -0.83
CA ASN A 39 10.54 -5.93 -1.08
C ASN A 39 10.37 -6.21 -2.59
N ASP A 40 9.92 -5.22 -3.37
CA ASP A 40 9.75 -5.33 -4.82
C ASP A 40 11.10 -5.55 -5.53
N VAL A 41 12.15 -4.83 -5.14
CA VAL A 41 13.49 -5.01 -5.71
C VAL A 41 14.03 -6.41 -5.39
N LEU A 42 13.90 -6.86 -4.14
CA LEU A 42 14.33 -8.20 -3.71
C LEU A 42 13.59 -9.32 -4.47
N MET A 43 12.32 -9.10 -4.84
CA MET A 43 11.54 -10.05 -5.63
C MET A 43 12.23 -10.41 -6.95
N PHE A 44 12.84 -9.43 -7.61
CA PHE A 44 13.53 -9.64 -8.88
C PHE A 44 14.95 -10.18 -8.73
N LEU A 45 15.55 -10.16 -7.53
CA LEU A 45 16.85 -10.80 -7.31
C LEU A 45 16.76 -12.33 -7.35
N SER A 46 15.67 -12.90 -6.86
CA SER A 46 15.45 -14.36 -6.85
C SER A 46 15.59 -15.02 -8.24
N PRO A 47 14.87 -14.57 -9.30
CA PRO A 47 15.03 -15.14 -10.64
C PRO A 47 16.43 -14.91 -11.25
N GLN A 48 17.13 -13.83 -10.90
CA GLN A 48 18.50 -13.59 -11.39
C GLN A 48 19.51 -14.54 -10.74
N LEU A 49 19.38 -14.78 -9.43
CA LEU A 49 20.19 -15.78 -8.73
C LEU A 49 19.92 -17.19 -9.27
N LEU A 50 18.66 -17.50 -9.58
CA LEU A 50 18.30 -18.77 -10.20
C LEU A 50 18.96 -18.94 -11.58
N LYS A 51 18.96 -17.89 -12.41
CA LYS A 51 19.66 -17.89 -13.71
C LYS A 51 21.16 -18.16 -13.56
N LEU A 52 21.81 -17.54 -12.57
CA LEU A 52 23.24 -17.79 -12.27
C LEU A 52 23.49 -19.22 -11.80
N LEU A 53 22.57 -19.77 -11.00
CA LEU A 53 22.66 -21.16 -10.53
C LEU A 53 22.52 -22.16 -11.69
N ILE A 54 21.58 -21.93 -12.61
CA ILE A 54 21.42 -22.75 -13.82
C ILE A 54 22.69 -22.70 -14.67
N GLY A 55 23.23 -21.49 -14.92
CA GLY A 55 24.49 -21.35 -15.67
C GLY A 55 25.70 -21.99 -14.97
N PHE A 56 25.70 -22.04 -13.62
CA PHE A 56 26.70 -22.79 -12.86
C PHE A 56 26.59 -24.29 -13.10
N VAL A 57 25.39 -24.86 -13.13
CA VAL A 57 25.16 -26.30 -13.37
C VAL A 57 25.67 -26.74 -14.75
N GLU A 58 25.56 -25.88 -15.75
CA GLU A 58 26.05 -26.14 -17.12
C GLU A 58 27.59 -26.00 -17.25
N SER A 59 28.26 -25.40 -16.27
CA SER A 59 29.68 -25.03 -16.33
C SER A 59 30.55 -25.86 -15.36
N LYS A 60 31.83 -26.08 -15.70
CA LYS A 60 32.82 -26.66 -14.76
C LYS A 60 33.38 -25.62 -13.78
N GLN A 61 32.50 -24.91 -13.07
CA GLN A 61 32.88 -23.90 -12.08
C GLN A 61 33.13 -24.54 -10.70
N PRO A 62 33.89 -23.87 -9.80
CA PRO A 62 34.16 -24.40 -8.47
C PRO A 62 32.89 -24.47 -7.61
N LEU A 63 32.73 -25.58 -6.88
CA LEU A 63 31.52 -25.92 -6.10
C LEU A 63 31.07 -24.83 -5.11
N TRP A 64 32.02 -24.08 -4.53
CA TRP A 64 31.69 -23.03 -3.56
C TRP A 64 30.74 -21.96 -4.13
N LYS A 65 30.82 -21.67 -5.44
CA LYS A 65 29.93 -20.70 -6.10
C LYS A 65 28.49 -21.20 -6.15
N GLY A 66 28.27 -22.48 -6.41
CA GLY A 66 26.95 -23.10 -6.38
C GLY A 66 26.32 -23.02 -5.00
N TYR A 67 27.07 -23.39 -3.95
CA TYR A 67 26.62 -23.22 -2.57
C TYR A 67 26.32 -21.77 -2.21
N PHE A 68 27.16 -20.83 -2.65
CA PHE A 68 26.97 -19.41 -2.43
C PHE A 68 25.64 -18.92 -3.07
N TYR A 69 25.39 -19.23 -4.35
CA TYR A 69 24.13 -18.86 -5.02
C TYR A 69 22.91 -19.47 -4.34
N ALA A 70 22.96 -20.74 -3.93
CA ALA A 70 21.87 -21.40 -3.24
C ALA A 70 21.55 -20.76 -1.87
N VAL A 71 22.58 -20.46 -1.08
CA VAL A 71 22.43 -19.76 0.21
C VAL A 71 21.89 -18.34 0.00
N CYS A 72 22.39 -17.60 -1.00
CA CYS A 72 21.88 -16.28 -1.34
C CYS A 72 20.41 -16.32 -1.76
N LEU A 73 20.00 -17.34 -2.52
CA LEU A 73 18.60 -17.51 -2.95
C LEU A 73 17.68 -17.75 -1.74
N LEU A 74 18.07 -18.65 -0.84
CA LEU A 74 17.35 -18.90 0.41
C LEU A 74 17.25 -17.62 1.25
N ALA A 75 18.38 -16.95 1.48
CA ALA A 75 18.43 -15.72 2.27
C ALA A 75 17.55 -14.62 1.65
N CYS A 76 17.60 -14.44 0.32
CA CYS A 76 16.78 -13.48 -0.40
C CYS A 76 15.29 -13.77 -0.21
N ALA A 77 14.86 -15.03 -0.39
CA ALA A 77 13.46 -15.42 -0.23
C ALA A 77 12.97 -15.24 1.23
N SER A 78 13.80 -15.58 2.22
CA SER A 78 13.48 -15.39 3.64
C SER A 78 13.34 -13.91 4.00
N VAL A 79 14.31 -13.08 3.59
CA VAL A 79 14.29 -11.63 3.85
C VAL A 79 13.11 -10.97 3.14
N GLN A 80 12.85 -11.34 1.89
CA GLN A 80 11.70 -10.85 1.14
C GLN A 80 10.39 -11.16 1.85
N THR A 81 10.19 -12.41 2.29
CA THR A 81 8.98 -12.84 3.02
C THR A 81 8.82 -12.08 4.33
N MET A 82 9.90 -11.92 5.10
CA MET A 82 9.88 -11.18 6.36
C MET A 82 9.54 -9.69 6.15
N LEU A 83 10.14 -9.05 5.15
CA LEU A 83 9.83 -7.66 4.80
C LEU A 83 8.38 -7.49 4.36
N LEU A 84 7.84 -8.43 3.58
CA LEU A 84 6.44 -8.40 3.16
C LEU A 84 5.48 -8.52 4.36
N ALA A 85 5.77 -9.44 5.29
CA ALA A 85 5.00 -9.59 6.51
C ALA A 85 5.04 -8.31 7.36
N HIS A 86 6.23 -7.73 7.58
CA HIS A 86 6.37 -6.47 8.30
C HIS A 86 5.66 -5.31 7.60
N TYR A 87 5.73 -5.22 6.28
CA TYR A 87 4.98 -4.25 5.49
C TYR A 87 3.47 -4.36 5.78
N PHE A 88 2.89 -5.56 5.66
CA PHE A 88 1.47 -5.76 5.90
C PHE A 88 1.07 -5.42 7.33
N THR A 89 1.83 -5.89 8.33
CA THR A 89 1.55 -5.54 9.74
C THR A 89 1.57 -4.03 9.95
N ARG A 90 2.58 -3.33 9.42
CA ARG A 90 2.68 -1.86 9.55
C ARG A 90 1.51 -1.16 8.87
N MET A 91 1.18 -1.53 7.64
CA MET A 91 0.07 -0.90 6.91
C MET A 91 -1.29 -1.18 7.56
N TYR A 92 -1.48 -2.38 8.10
CA TYR A 92 -2.69 -2.72 8.85
C TYR A 92 -2.81 -1.90 10.14
N LEU A 93 -1.71 -1.67 10.86
CA LEU A 93 -1.69 -0.78 12.03
C LEU A 93 -2.05 0.66 11.66
N VAL A 94 -1.55 1.18 10.53
CA VAL A 94 -1.92 2.51 10.04
C VAL A 94 -3.41 2.56 9.67
N GLY A 95 -3.91 1.56 8.95
CA GLY A 95 -5.32 1.43 8.60
C GLY A 95 -6.24 1.36 9.83
N MET A 96 -5.85 0.62 10.87
CA MET A 96 -6.58 0.57 12.14
C MET A 96 -6.63 1.93 12.83
N ARG A 97 -5.53 2.69 12.84
CA ARG A 97 -5.50 4.04 13.42
C ARG A 97 -6.42 5.00 12.67
N ILE A 98 -6.43 4.93 11.33
CA ILE A 98 -7.33 5.68 10.47
C ILE A 98 -8.79 5.34 10.80
N ARG A 99 -9.14 4.04 10.83
CA ARG A 99 -10.48 3.57 11.17
C ARG A 99 -10.94 4.10 12.53
N THR A 100 -10.12 3.94 13.57
CA THR A 100 -10.46 4.42 14.92
C THR A 100 -10.63 5.94 14.97
N ALA A 101 -9.78 6.69 14.28
CA ALA A 101 -9.90 8.15 14.21
C ALA A 101 -11.19 8.58 13.50
N LEU A 102 -11.51 7.94 12.36
CA LEU A 102 -12.75 8.19 11.60
C LEU A 102 -13.99 7.87 12.43
N THR A 103 -14.06 6.66 13.01
CA THR A 103 -15.19 6.25 13.86
C THR A 103 -15.36 7.20 15.04
N SER A 104 -14.27 7.62 15.70
CA SER A 104 -14.34 8.58 16.82
C SER A 104 -14.84 9.96 16.37
N ALA A 105 -14.37 10.46 15.22
CA ALA A 105 -14.80 11.73 14.67
C ALA A 105 -16.29 11.72 14.27
N ILE A 106 -16.73 10.65 13.60
CA ILE A 106 -18.13 10.44 13.21
C ILE A 106 -19.02 10.35 14.44
N TYR A 107 -18.62 9.58 15.46
CA TYR A 107 -19.35 9.45 16.71
C TYR A 107 -19.49 10.78 17.46
N ARG A 108 -18.40 11.55 17.58
CA ARG A 108 -18.45 12.89 18.21
C ARG A 108 -19.35 13.85 17.44
N LYS A 109 -19.34 13.76 16.11
CA LYS A 109 -20.20 14.60 15.27
C LYS A 109 -21.67 14.23 15.45
N SER A 110 -22.01 12.93 15.45
CA SER A 110 -23.40 12.47 15.59
C SER A 110 -24.05 12.90 16.90
N LEU A 111 -23.28 12.96 18.00
CA LEU A 111 -23.74 13.47 19.30
C LEU A 111 -24.03 14.97 19.33
N ARG A 112 -23.52 15.74 18.37
CA ARG A 112 -23.67 17.20 18.29
C ARG A 112 -24.54 17.65 17.11
N MET A 113 -25.15 16.72 16.38
CA MET A 113 -26.01 17.04 15.24
C MET A 113 -27.34 17.64 15.70
N SER A 114 -27.80 18.67 14.98
CA SER A 114 -29.13 19.25 15.20
C SER A 114 -30.23 18.30 14.71
N ASN A 115 -31.44 18.48 15.22
CA ASN A 115 -32.61 17.69 14.79
C ASN A 115 -32.90 17.83 13.29
N ALA A 116 -32.63 19.00 12.69
CA ALA A 116 -32.75 19.20 11.25
C ALA A 116 -31.74 18.36 10.46
N ALA A 117 -30.46 18.40 10.84
CA ALA A 117 -29.41 17.58 10.20
C ALA A 117 -29.63 16.07 10.44
N ARG A 118 -30.25 15.69 11.56
CA ARG A 118 -30.62 14.29 11.87
C ARG A 118 -31.78 13.76 11.02
N LYS A 119 -32.56 14.65 10.37
CA LYS A 119 -33.53 14.26 9.35
C LYS A 119 -32.88 13.99 7.99
N GLU A 120 -31.73 14.63 7.72
CA GLU A 120 -30.96 14.45 6.47
C GLU A 120 -30.00 13.26 6.52
N SER A 121 -29.50 12.88 7.70
CA SER A 121 -28.70 11.67 7.89
C SER A 121 -29.34 10.78 8.96
N THR A 122 -29.82 9.63 8.53
CA THR A 122 -30.45 8.63 9.39
C THR A 122 -29.43 7.98 10.33
N VAL A 123 -29.92 7.43 11.46
CA VAL A 123 -29.07 6.66 12.38
C VAL A 123 -28.40 5.48 11.66
N GLY A 124 -29.11 4.84 10.73
CA GLY A 124 -28.59 3.74 9.91
C GLY A 124 -27.41 4.16 9.04
N GLU A 125 -27.49 5.31 8.37
CA GLU A 125 -26.39 5.85 7.55
C GLU A 125 -25.16 6.18 8.40
N ILE A 126 -25.35 6.77 9.58
CA ILE A 126 -24.24 7.07 10.51
C ILE A 126 -23.57 5.78 10.98
N VAL A 127 -24.34 4.74 11.30
CA VAL A 127 -23.82 3.43 11.66
C VAL A 127 -23.06 2.80 10.50
N ASN A 128 -23.60 2.87 9.27
CA ASN A 128 -22.94 2.36 8.07
C ASN A 128 -21.61 3.08 7.78
N LEU A 129 -21.56 4.39 7.95
CA LEU A 129 -20.32 5.18 7.84
C LEU A 129 -19.25 4.71 8.85
N MET A 130 -19.66 4.42 10.08
CA MET A 130 -18.75 3.95 11.14
C MET A 130 -18.31 2.50 10.97
N SER A 131 -19.14 1.63 10.40
CA SER A 131 -18.88 0.19 10.32
C SER A 131 -18.34 -0.24 8.96
N VAL A 132 -18.97 0.17 7.86
CA VAL A 132 -18.61 -0.26 6.50
C VAL A 132 -17.57 0.68 5.90
N ASP A 133 -17.82 1.98 5.89
CA ASP A 133 -16.92 2.90 5.19
C ASP A 133 -15.59 3.05 5.94
N ALA A 134 -15.61 3.19 7.27
CA ALA A 134 -14.39 3.20 8.06
C ALA A 134 -13.58 1.90 7.94
N GLN A 135 -14.25 0.74 7.78
CA GLN A 135 -13.58 -0.54 7.54
C GLN A 135 -12.92 -0.58 6.15
N ARG A 136 -13.60 -0.07 5.11
CA ARG A 136 -13.03 0.05 3.77
C ARG A 136 -11.75 0.89 3.78
N PHE A 137 -11.68 1.97 4.54
CA PHE A 137 -10.45 2.76 4.68
C PHE A 137 -9.27 1.96 5.23
N LEU A 138 -9.51 1.07 6.21
CA LEU A 138 -8.49 0.17 6.74
C LEU A 138 -7.95 -0.77 5.65
N GLU A 139 -8.86 -1.44 4.93
CA GLU A 139 -8.51 -2.38 3.86
C GLU A 139 -7.77 -1.67 2.73
N LEU A 140 -8.29 -0.54 2.26
CA LEU A 140 -7.64 0.28 1.23
C LEU A 140 -6.22 0.67 1.64
N THR A 141 -6.01 1.08 2.90
CA THR A 141 -4.69 1.49 3.38
C THR A 141 -3.64 0.39 3.24
N ALA A 142 -4.02 -0.88 3.38
CA ALA A 142 -3.10 -2.01 3.18
C ALA A 142 -2.70 -2.21 1.70
N TYR A 143 -3.58 -1.85 0.76
CA TYR A 143 -3.40 -2.07 -0.67
C TYR A 143 -3.03 -0.81 -1.47
N LEU A 144 -3.10 0.39 -0.89
CA LEU A 144 -2.79 1.64 -1.59
C LEU A 144 -1.40 1.64 -2.25
N ASN A 145 -0.39 1.03 -1.62
CA ASN A 145 0.94 0.95 -2.24
C ASN A 145 1.00 0.06 -3.49
N MET A 146 0.00 -0.80 -3.70
CA MET A 146 -0.10 -1.63 -4.91
C MET A 146 -0.33 -0.78 -6.16
N ILE A 147 -0.91 0.42 -6.02
CA ILE A 147 -1.18 1.34 -7.14
C ILE A 147 0.11 1.72 -7.89
N TRP A 148 1.20 1.98 -7.17
CA TRP A 148 2.49 2.31 -7.78
C TRP A 148 3.41 1.09 -7.89
N SER A 149 3.30 0.14 -6.96
CA SER A 149 4.13 -1.06 -6.92
C SER A 149 3.83 -2.00 -8.09
N ALA A 150 2.55 -2.22 -8.45
CA ALA A 150 2.20 -3.13 -9.53
C ALA A 150 2.71 -2.66 -10.91
N PRO A 151 2.53 -1.38 -11.33
CA PRO A 151 3.15 -0.88 -12.56
C PRO A 151 4.68 -1.03 -12.57
N LEU A 152 5.34 -0.76 -11.44
CA LEU A 152 6.79 -0.93 -11.30
C LEU A 152 7.20 -2.39 -11.47
N GLN A 153 6.49 -3.33 -10.84
CA GLN A 153 6.74 -4.76 -11.00
C GLN A 153 6.55 -5.21 -12.45
N ILE A 154 5.47 -4.77 -13.12
CA ILE A 154 5.23 -5.10 -14.53
C ILE A 154 6.37 -4.56 -15.39
N ALA A 155 6.77 -3.30 -15.21
CA ALA A 155 7.85 -2.69 -15.98
C ALA A 155 9.19 -3.42 -15.80
N LEU A 156 9.55 -3.75 -14.55
CA LEU A 156 10.77 -4.50 -14.25
C LEU A 156 10.73 -5.93 -14.80
N ALA A 157 9.60 -6.62 -14.68
CA ALA A 157 9.42 -7.95 -15.24
C ALA A 157 9.61 -7.95 -16.76
N LEU A 158 8.99 -6.99 -17.46
CA LEU A 158 9.15 -6.83 -18.90
C LEU A 158 10.58 -6.50 -19.31
N PHE A 159 11.25 -5.62 -18.56
CA PHE A 159 12.65 -5.29 -18.79
C PHE A 159 13.57 -6.52 -18.71
N PHE A 160 13.43 -7.31 -17.64
CA PHE A 160 14.23 -8.53 -17.48
C PHE A 160 13.88 -9.61 -18.51
N LEU A 161 12.61 -9.78 -18.83
CA LEU A 161 12.16 -10.72 -19.86
C LEU A 161 12.68 -10.32 -21.25
N TRP A 162 12.65 -9.03 -21.59
CA TRP A 162 13.19 -8.55 -22.85
C TRP A 162 14.68 -8.90 -23.01
N GLY A 163 15.45 -8.80 -21.91
CA GLY A 163 16.85 -9.21 -21.91
C GLY A 163 17.09 -10.72 -22.10
N ILE A 164 16.09 -11.57 -21.86
CA ILE A 164 16.19 -13.03 -22.01
C ILE A 164 15.62 -13.50 -23.36
N LEU A 165 14.47 -12.94 -23.77
CA LEU A 165 13.67 -13.42 -24.91
C LEU A 165 13.65 -12.45 -26.10
N GLY A 166 14.16 -11.22 -25.94
CA GLY A 166 14.12 -10.19 -26.99
C GLY A 166 12.69 -9.74 -27.33
N PRO A 167 12.42 -9.36 -28.60
CA PRO A 167 11.12 -8.84 -29.03
C PRO A 167 9.94 -9.80 -28.84
N SER A 168 10.20 -11.10 -28.68
CA SER A 168 9.17 -12.13 -28.46
C SER A 168 8.32 -11.88 -27.21
N VAL A 169 8.79 -11.09 -26.24
CA VAL A 169 8.01 -10.67 -25.06
C VAL A 169 6.75 -9.90 -25.46
N LEU A 170 6.76 -9.16 -26.57
CA LEU A 170 5.60 -8.39 -27.03
C LEU A 170 4.43 -9.28 -27.46
N ALA A 171 4.71 -10.48 -27.97
CA ALA A 171 3.66 -11.44 -28.30
C ALA A 171 2.95 -11.94 -27.04
N GLY A 172 3.69 -12.12 -25.92
CA GLY A 172 3.10 -12.49 -24.63
C GLY A 172 2.33 -11.36 -23.94
N LEU A 173 2.62 -10.09 -24.27
CA LEU A 173 1.86 -8.92 -23.81
C LEU A 173 0.56 -8.68 -24.57
N ALA A 174 0.48 -9.17 -25.81
CA ALA A 174 -0.67 -8.95 -26.70
C ALA A 174 -1.83 -9.93 -26.47
N VAL A 175 -1.63 -10.97 -25.66
CA VAL A 175 -2.63 -11.97 -25.24
C VAL A 175 -3.21 -11.59 -23.89
#